data_AF-A0A7J3SJ28-F1
#
_entry.id   AF-A0A7J3SJ28-F1
#
_cell.length_a   1.000
_cell.length_b   1.000
_cell.length_c   1.000
_cell.angle_alpha   90.00
_cell.angle_beta   90.00
_cell.angle_gamma   90.00
#
_symmetry.space_group_name_H-M   'P 1'
#
loop_
_entity.id
_entity.type
_entity.pdbx_description
1 polymer ?
#
loop_
_entity_poly.entity_id
_entity_poly.type
_entity_poly.pdbx_seq_one_letter_code
_entity_poly.pdbx_strand_id
1 'polypeptide(L)'
;MKTEHLSQKLLLLKELDETIDFSKSTLQIEVMFTFLMGKEKLTPSELVEVLDERRKAVLDALRKMQLKGIIKKEGEVEGEPVYVLTESGLRYSKKLKEALGLSTHDNSVQINEEYISNREKIASLRRIIGLYYVYNAILYLANSPGGRADLYRLSALVGLSPERMKSYLDAYSRPPMRIFKRQSSPLTRKTFYKLEKEGWGIYYRTHQYQQLKEDPISKFKIKLRIKLWRIKRLRETLLLPAFFASLAIGYLALNISSTKITFTVFFTLLLTNLVLALISP
;
A
#
# COMPACT_ATOMS: atom_id res chain seq x y z
N MET A 1 3.71 -5.42 -27.29
CA MET A 1 3.15 -6.75 -26.93
C MET A 1 3.28 -7.13 -25.45
N LYS A 2 4.44 -7.51 -24.88
CA LYS A 2 4.50 -7.95 -23.45
C LYS A 2 4.10 -6.88 -22.41
N THR A 3 4.33 -5.60 -22.71
CA THR A 3 4.07 -4.46 -21.81
C THR A 3 2.61 -4.03 -21.75
N GLU A 4 1.89 -4.03 -22.87
CA GLU A 4 0.44 -3.79 -22.90
C GLU A 4 -0.31 -4.85 -22.09
N HIS A 5 0.11 -6.10 -22.20
CA HIS A 5 -0.50 -7.20 -21.47
C HIS A 5 -0.32 -7.07 -19.94
N LEU A 6 0.81 -6.54 -19.48
CA LEU A 6 1.06 -6.29 -18.05
C LEU A 6 0.25 -5.08 -17.55
N SER A 7 0.19 -4.00 -18.33
CA SER A 7 -0.60 -2.81 -17.97
C SER A 7 -2.10 -3.11 -17.93
N GLN A 8 -2.62 -3.92 -18.87
CA GLN A 8 -4.01 -4.39 -18.86
C GLN A 8 -4.30 -5.26 -17.63
N LYS A 9 -3.39 -6.18 -17.27
CA LYS A 9 -3.51 -6.99 -16.04
C LYS A 9 -3.52 -6.13 -14.78
N LEU A 10 -2.67 -5.10 -14.72
CA LEU A 10 -2.63 -4.17 -13.59
C LEU A 10 -3.88 -3.30 -13.48
N LEU A 11 -4.45 -2.85 -14.61
CA LEU A 11 -5.72 -2.12 -14.64
C LEU A 11 -6.89 -3.01 -14.19
N LEU A 12 -6.94 -4.25 -14.67
CA LEU A 12 -7.91 -5.24 -14.22
C LEU A 12 -7.81 -5.50 -12.71
N LEU A 13 -6.59 -5.68 -12.19
CA LEU A 13 -6.37 -5.84 -10.74
C LEU A 13 -6.81 -4.61 -9.93
N LYS A 14 -6.73 -3.40 -10.51
CA LYS A 14 -7.19 -2.16 -9.89
C LYS A 14 -8.72 -2.06 -9.87
N GLU A 15 -9.41 -2.34 -10.98
CA GLU A 15 -10.88 -2.38 -11.03
C GLU A 15 -11.45 -3.44 -10.06
N LEU A 16 -10.72 -4.54 -9.94
CA LEU A 16 -11.01 -5.60 -9.00
C LEU A 16 -10.84 -5.11 -7.53
N ASP A 17 -9.76 -4.38 -7.21
CA ASP A 17 -9.54 -3.74 -5.89
C ASP A 17 -10.69 -2.82 -5.48
N GLU A 18 -11.28 -2.08 -6.43
CA GLU A 18 -12.44 -1.20 -6.17
C GLU A 18 -13.73 -1.96 -5.78
N THR A 19 -13.89 -3.23 -6.21
CA THR A 19 -15.12 -4.00 -5.95
C THR A 19 -15.07 -4.80 -4.63
N ILE A 20 -13.91 -5.33 -4.25
CA ILE A 20 -13.78 -6.19 -3.04
C ILE A 20 -12.81 -5.64 -1.99
N ASP A 21 -12.09 -4.54 -2.21
CA ASP A 21 -10.90 -4.16 -1.43
C ASP A 21 -9.91 -5.35 -1.41
N PHE A 22 -9.26 -5.63 -2.55
CA PHE A 22 -8.20 -6.64 -2.64
C PHE A 22 -7.11 -6.37 -1.60
N SER A 23 -6.83 -5.09 -1.41
CA SER A 23 -5.95 -4.52 -0.39
C SER A 23 -6.22 -5.02 1.04
N LYS A 24 -7.47 -5.33 1.41
CA LYS A 24 -7.85 -5.52 2.81
C LYS A 24 -8.12 -6.96 3.22
N SER A 25 -8.49 -7.86 2.30
CA SER A 25 -8.89 -9.22 2.69
C SER A 25 -8.57 -10.32 1.67
N THR A 26 -7.33 -10.83 1.72
CA THR A 26 -6.86 -12.02 0.98
C THR A 26 -7.82 -13.22 1.09
N LEU A 27 -8.43 -13.43 2.25
CA LEU A 27 -9.35 -14.54 2.49
C LEU A 27 -10.65 -14.46 1.66
N GLN A 28 -11.16 -13.26 1.35
CA GLN A 28 -12.37 -13.12 0.52
C GLN A 28 -12.09 -13.50 -0.93
N ILE A 29 -10.88 -13.19 -1.41
CA ILE A 29 -10.41 -13.59 -2.73
C ILE A 29 -10.26 -15.12 -2.79
N GLU A 30 -9.66 -15.71 -1.76
CA GLU A 30 -9.48 -17.17 -1.67
C GLU A 30 -10.82 -17.91 -1.66
N VAL A 31 -11.79 -17.47 -0.85
CA VAL A 31 -13.15 -18.01 -0.86
C VAL A 31 -13.77 -17.92 -2.26
N MET A 32 -13.66 -16.76 -2.92
CA MET A 32 -14.16 -16.56 -4.29
C MET A 32 -13.53 -17.54 -5.29
N PHE A 33 -12.22 -17.80 -5.18
CA PHE A 33 -11.57 -18.77 -6.06
C PHE A 33 -12.00 -20.20 -5.82
N THR A 34 -12.27 -20.57 -4.57
CA THR A 34 -12.80 -21.90 -4.27
C THR A 34 -14.15 -22.12 -4.95
N PHE A 35 -15.02 -21.11 -4.92
CA PHE A 35 -16.27 -21.13 -5.70
C PHE A 35 -16.04 -21.28 -7.21
N LEU A 36 -14.98 -20.67 -7.74
CA LEU A 36 -14.66 -20.71 -9.17
C LEU A 36 -14.06 -22.02 -9.68
N MET A 37 -13.43 -22.79 -8.80
CA MET A 37 -12.54 -23.91 -9.16
C MET A 37 -13.16 -25.29 -8.98
N GLY A 38 -14.25 -25.44 -8.22
CA GLY A 38 -14.71 -26.79 -7.95
C GLY A 38 -16.15 -26.99 -7.52
N LYS A 39 -16.84 -25.99 -6.96
CA LYS A 39 -18.21 -26.19 -6.48
C LYS A 39 -19.02 -24.89 -6.57
N GLU A 40 -20.18 -24.96 -7.22
CA GLU A 40 -21.17 -23.88 -7.25
C GLU A 40 -21.73 -23.57 -5.85
N LYS A 41 -21.63 -24.55 -4.94
CA LYS A 41 -22.18 -24.52 -3.59
C LYS A 41 -21.13 -24.99 -2.58
N LEU A 42 -20.91 -24.23 -1.51
CA LEU A 42 -19.90 -24.56 -0.49
C LEU A 42 -20.43 -24.29 0.92
N THR A 43 -20.11 -25.19 1.86
CA THR A 43 -20.31 -24.98 3.30
C THR A 43 -19.10 -24.29 3.94
N PRO A 44 -19.27 -23.66 5.13
CA PRO A 44 -18.15 -23.14 5.90
C PRO A 44 -17.10 -24.20 6.24
N SER A 45 -17.52 -25.43 6.55
CA SER A 45 -16.59 -26.52 6.88
C SER A 45 -15.74 -26.93 5.68
N GLU A 46 -16.32 -27.06 4.49
CA GLU A 46 -15.56 -27.32 3.26
C GLU A 46 -14.56 -26.19 2.96
N LEU A 47 -14.95 -24.93 3.18
CA LEU A 47 -14.06 -23.79 2.98
C LEU A 47 -12.91 -23.77 3.99
N VAL A 48 -13.15 -24.15 5.24
CA VAL A 48 -12.09 -24.27 6.25
C VAL A 48 -11.06 -25.32 5.82
N GLU A 49 -11.52 -26.48 5.34
CA GLU A 49 -10.66 -27.57 4.92
C GLU A 49 -9.84 -27.20 3.66
N VAL A 50 -10.50 -26.61 2.67
CA VAL A 50 -9.84 -26.26 1.40
C VAL A 50 -8.87 -25.09 1.57
N LEU A 51 -9.23 -24.09 2.38
CA LEU A 51 -8.44 -22.86 2.55
C LEU A 51 -7.36 -22.98 3.64
N ASP A 52 -7.45 -24.00 4.50
CA ASP A 52 -6.58 -24.17 5.68
C ASP A 52 -6.58 -22.92 6.57
N GLU A 53 -7.78 -22.41 6.85
CA GLU A 53 -7.98 -21.16 7.58
C GLU A 53 -8.92 -21.34 8.77
N ARG A 54 -8.76 -20.50 9.80
CA ARG A 54 -9.58 -20.61 11.02
C ARG A 54 -11.06 -20.40 10.69
N ARG A 55 -11.94 -21.29 11.18
CA ARG A 55 -13.41 -21.22 10.97
C ARG A 55 -14.00 -19.83 11.21
N LYS A 56 -13.56 -19.14 12.27
CA LYS A 56 -14.00 -17.76 12.57
C LYS A 56 -13.65 -16.76 11.46
N ALA A 57 -12.47 -16.88 10.86
CA ALA A 57 -12.04 -16.02 9.76
C ALA A 57 -12.84 -16.30 8.48
N VAL A 58 -13.08 -17.58 8.17
CA VAL A 58 -13.93 -18.00 7.04
C VAL A 58 -15.35 -17.47 7.19
N LEU A 59 -15.97 -17.60 8.36
CA LEU A 59 -17.30 -17.08 8.64
C LEU A 59 -17.37 -15.54 8.54
N ASP A 60 -16.35 -14.83 9.00
CA ASP A 60 -16.27 -13.37 8.86
C ASP A 60 -16.13 -12.94 7.39
N ALA A 61 -15.32 -13.67 6.60
CA ALA A 61 -15.20 -13.44 5.17
C ALA A 61 -16.53 -13.68 4.44
N LEU A 62 -17.21 -14.80 4.71
CA LEU A 62 -18.52 -15.12 4.15
C LEU A 62 -19.56 -14.06 4.51
N ARG A 63 -19.63 -13.64 5.77
CA ARG A 63 -20.53 -12.56 6.21
C ARG A 63 -20.28 -11.27 5.41
N LYS A 64 -19.01 -10.86 5.25
CA LYS A 64 -18.64 -9.64 4.51
C LYS A 64 -18.96 -9.75 3.03
N MET A 65 -18.73 -10.92 2.41
CA MET A 65 -19.08 -11.16 1.01
C MET A 65 -20.59 -11.18 0.79
N GLN A 66 -21.36 -11.72 1.75
CA GLN A 66 -22.82 -11.68 1.72
C GLN A 66 -23.35 -10.25 1.83
N LEU A 67 -22.81 -9.43 2.74
CA LEU A 67 -23.18 -8.01 2.87
C LEU A 67 -22.91 -7.20 1.60
N LYS A 68 -21.86 -7.58 0.84
CA LYS A 68 -21.52 -6.99 -0.45
C LYS A 68 -22.38 -7.52 -1.62
N GLY A 69 -23.30 -8.46 -1.37
CA GLY A 69 -24.16 -9.05 -2.38
C GLY A 69 -23.43 -9.97 -3.36
N ILE A 70 -22.27 -10.51 -2.98
CA ILE A 70 -21.41 -11.35 -3.82
C ILE A 70 -21.78 -12.83 -3.70
N ILE A 71 -22.20 -13.23 -2.51
CA ILE A 71 -22.69 -14.57 -2.21
C ILE A 71 -24.04 -14.49 -1.52
N LYS A 72 -24.83 -15.55 -1.62
CA LYS A 72 -26.09 -15.72 -0.90
C LYS A 72 -26.12 -17.10 -0.24
N LYS A 73 -26.92 -17.24 0.81
CA LYS A 73 -27.23 -18.55 1.39
C LYS A 73 -28.30 -19.23 0.54
N GLU A 74 -28.14 -20.52 0.29
CA GLU A 74 -29.08 -21.32 -0.50
C GLU A 74 -29.27 -22.69 0.17
N GLY A 75 -30.14 -22.71 1.18
CA GLY A 75 -30.43 -23.90 1.96
C GLY A 75 -29.36 -24.25 3.00
N GLU A 76 -29.48 -25.44 3.56
CA GLU A 76 -28.60 -25.97 4.59
C GLU A 76 -28.27 -27.43 4.27
N VAL A 77 -27.02 -27.82 4.52
CA VAL A 77 -26.52 -29.19 4.38
C VAL A 77 -25.83 -29.54 5.69
N GLU A 78 -26.22 -30.66 6.30
CA GLU A 78 -25.68 -31.12 7.59
C GLU A 78 -25.78 -30.07 8.72
N GLY A 79 -26.82 -29.23 8.69
CA GLY A 79 -27.04 -28.15 9.65
C GLY A 79 -26.14 -26.93 9.45
N GLU A 80 -25.38 -26.87 8.34
CA GLU A 80 -24.60 -25.70 7.95
C GLU A 80 -25.22 -24.96 6.76
N PRO A 81 -25.19 -23.62 6.75
CA PRO A 81 -25.67 -22.84 5.61
C PRO A 81 -24.79 -23.08 4.40
N VAL A 82 -25.41 -23.41 3.28
CA VAL A 82 -24.74 -23.53 1.99
C VAL A 82 -24.70 -22.17 1.33
N TYR A 83 -23.53 -21.77 0.84
CA TYR A 83 -23.35 -20.50 0.13
C TYR A 83 -23.18 -20.74 -1.37
N VAL A 84 -23.70 -19.81 -2.17
CA VAL A 84 -23.58 -19.80 -3.63
C VAL A 84 -23.25 -18.39 -4.13
N LEU A 85 -22.64 -18.28 -5.31
CA LEU A 85 -22.40 -16.99 -5.96
C LEU A 85 -23.72 -16.35 -6.41
N THR A 86 -23.83 -15.04 -6.24
CA THR A 86 -24.89 -14.24 -6.89
C THR A 86 -24.48 -13.88 -8.32
N GLU A 87 -25.36 -13.26 -9.10
CA GLU A 87 -25.00 -12.72 -10.42
C GLU A 87 -23.82 -11.73 -10.35
N SER A 88 -23.81 -10.88 -9.31
CA SER A 88 -22.69 -9.97 -9.04
C SER A 88 -21.40 -10.75 -8.74
N GLY A 89 -21.49 -11.81 -7.93
CA GLY A 89 -20.38 -12.72 -7.66
C GLY A 89 -19.85 -13.41 -8.90
N LEU A 90 -20.73 -13.89 -9.80
CA LEU A 90 -20.36 -14.50 -11.07
C LEU A 90 -19.68 -13.52 -12.03
N ARG A 91 -20.21 -12.30 -12.15
CA ARG A 91 -19.59 -11.25 -12.98
C ARG A 91 -18.20 -10.88 -12.46
N TYR A 92 -18.08 -10.76 -11.14
CA TYR A 92 -16.81 -10.48 -10.49
C TYR A 92 -15.81 -11.63 -10.70
N SER A 93 -16.27 -12.86 -10.55
CA SER A 93 -15.44 -14.05 -10.66
C SER A 93 -14.92 -14.27 -12.09
N LYS A 94 -15.72 -13.92 -13.11
CA LYS A 94 -15.29 -13.89 -14.51
C LYS A 94 -14.18 -12.88 -14.77
N LYS A 95 -14.36 -11.64 -14.32
CA LYS A 95 -13.32 -10.58 -14.41
C LYS A 95 -12.02 -11.01 -13.73
N LEU A 96 -12.13 -11.72 -12.62
CA LEU A 96 -11.02 -12.23 -11.86
C LEU A 96 -10.26 -13.35 -12.60
N LYS A 97 -10.97 -14.28 -13.26
CA LYS A 97 -10.35 -15.27 -14.17
C LYS A 97 -9.61 -14.60 -15.33
N GLU A 98 -10.21 -13.59 -15.94
CA GLU A 98 -9.61 -12.81 -17.03
C GLU A 98 -8.35 -12.07 -16.58
N ALA A 99 -8.39 -11.38 -15.44
CA ALA A 99 -7.25 -10.65 -14.88
C ALA A 99 -6.03 -11.56 -14.63
N LEU A 100 -6.29 -12.81 -14.26
CA LEU A 100 -5.25 -13.80 -14.00
C LEU A 100 -4.77 -14.54 -15.26
N GLY A 101 -5.42 -14.34 -16.41
CA GLY A 101 -5.14 -15.11 -17.61
C GLY A 101 -5.54 -16.58 -17.47
N LEU A 102 -6.53 -16.87 -16.62
CA LEU A 102 -7.17 -18.19 -16.51
C LEU A 102 -8.33 -18.34 -17.50
N SER A 103 -8.60 -17.32 -18.30
CA SER A 103 -9.54 -17.38 -19.42
C SER A 103 -8.83 -18.01 -20.62
N THR A 104 -9.16 -19.26 -20.89
CA THR A 104 -8.74 -19.99 -22.09
C THR A 104 -9.40 -19.35 -23.32
N HIS A 105 -8.70 -18.42 -23.96
CA HIS A 105 -8.80 -18.29 -25.42
C HIS A 105 -7.72 -19.18 -26.02
N ASP A 106 -7.97 -20.48 -26.01
CA ASP A 106 -7.63 -21.42 -27.10
C ASP A 106 -7.97 -22.85 -26.68
N ASN A 107 -8.79 -23.50 -27.51
CA ASN A 107 -9.19 -24.91 -27.44
C ASN A 107 -8.04 -25.87 -27.82
N SER A 108 -6.77 -25.59 -27.47
CA SER A 108 -5.65 -26.39 -27.99
C SER A 108 -4.50 -26.65 -27.03
N VAL A 109 -4.70 -26.49 -25.72
CA VAL A 109 -3.82 -27.15 -24.75
C VAL A 109 -4.67 -27.78 -23.66
N GLN A 110 -4.98 -29.07 -23.84
CA GLN A 110 -5.22 -29.99 -22.74
C GLN A 110 -3.94 -30.06 -21.89
N ILE A 111 -3.61 -28.98 -21.17
CA ILE A 111 -2.78 -29.10 -19.99
C ILE A 111 -3.70 -29.77 -18.99
N ASN A 112 -3.42 -31.03 -18.63
CA ASN A 112 -4.12 -31.78 -17.60
C ASN A 112 -4.53 -30.87 -16.42
N GLU A 113 -5.73 -30.30 -16.48
CA GLU A 113 -6.30 -29.41 -15.46
C GLU A 113 -6.56 -30.16 -14.15
N GLU A 114 -6.46 -31.49 -14.22
CA GLU A 114 -6.75 -32.48 -13.19
C GLU A 114 -5.63 -32.66 -12.14
N TYR A 115 -4.41 -32.11 -12.35
CA TYR A 115 -3.28 -32.37 -11.43
C TYR A 115 -2.60 -31.14 -10.80
N ILE A 116 -3.06 -29.91 -11.07
CA ILE A 116 -2.62 -28.75 -10.28
C ILE A 116 -3.55 -28.64 -9.08
N SER A 117 -3.08 -29.12 -7.92
CA SER A 117 -3.82 -29.00 -6.66
C SER A 117 -4.31 -27.57 -6.46
N ASN A 118 -5.57 -27.41 -6.02
CA ASN A 118 -6.14 -26.09 -5.70
C ASN A 118 -5.22 -25.26 -4.77
N ARG A 119 -4.42 -25.93 -3.94
CA ARG A 119 -3.38 -25.32 -3.10
C ARG A 119 -2.29 -24.60 -3.89
N GLU A 120 -1.82 -25.16 -5.00
CA GLU A 120 -0.77 -24.57 -5.84
C GLU A 120 -1.29 -23.36 -6.63
N LYS A 121 -2.55 -23.43 -7.07
CA LYS A 121 -3.25 -22.29 -7.69
C LYS A 121 -3.37 -21.14 -6.68
N ILE A 122 -3.88 -21.42 -5.47
CA ILE A 122 -3.99 -20.43 -4.38
C ILE A 122 -2.61 -19.86 -4.00
N ALA A 123 -1.57 -20.69 -3.89
CA ALA A 123 -0.22 -20.22 -3.58
C ALA A 123 0.36 -19.30 -4.67
N SER A 124 0.03 -19.55 -5.94
CA SER A 124 0.42 -18.68 -7.06
C SER A 124 -0.31 -17.34 -7.02
N LEU A 125 -1.57 -17.33 -6.59
CA LEU A 125 -2.35 -16.11 -6.39
C LEU A 125 -1.82 -15.26 -5.23
N ARG A 126 -1.53 -15.89 -4.09
CA ARG A 126 -0.89 -15.23 -2.94
C ARG A 126 0.42 -14.53 -3.37
N ARG A 127 1.19 -15.16 -4.26
CA ARG A 127 2.40 -14.57 -4.84
C ARG A 127 2.10 -13.35 -5.72
N ILE A 128 1.13 -13.43 -6.62
CA ILE A 128 0.73 -12.30 -7.48
C ILE A 128 0.25 -11.11 -6.65
N ILE A 129 -0.59 -11.36 -5.65
CA ILE A 129 -1.09 -10.35 -4.72
C ILE A 129 0.08 -9.71 -3.95
N GLY A 130 1.00 -10.53 -3.43
CA GLY A 130 2.22 -10.03 -2.77
C GLY A 130 3.06 -9.13 -3.69
N LEU A 131 3.22 -9.53 -4.95
CA LEU A 131 3.93 -8.74 -5.97
C LEU A 131 3.26 -7.40 -6.25
N TYR A 132 1.93 -7.33 -6.26
CA TYR A 132 1.19 -6.08 -6.41
C TYR A 132 1.49 -5.09 -5.28
N TYR A 133 1.52 -5.54 -4.03
CA TYR A 133 1.87 -4.68 -2.90
C TYR A 133 3.33 -4.24 -2.93
N VAL A 134 4.24 -5.13 -3.31
CA VAL A 134 5.66 -4.82 -3.50
C VAL A 134 5.83 -3.76 -4.58
N TYR A 135 5.10 -3.87 -5.68
CA TYR A 135 5.09 -2.88 -6.75
C TYR A 135 4.58 -1.51 -6.27
N ASN A 136 3.47 -1.45 -5.53
CA ASN A 136 2.97 -0.21 -4.95
C ASN A 136 3.97 0.40 -3.95
N ALA A 137 4.65 -0.44 -3.16
CA ALA A 137 5.72 0.01 -2.27
C ALA A 137 6.89 0.64 -3.05
N ILE A 138 7.29 0.05 -4.18
CA ILE A 138 8.32 0.61 -5.05
C ILE A 138 7.91 1.98 -5.57
N LEU A 139 6.68 2.12 -6.07
CA LEU A 139 6.16 3.41 -6.56
C LEU A 139 6.17 4.48 -5.47
N TYR A 140 5.69 4.13 -4.28
CA TYR A 140 5.66 5.08 -3.18
C TYR A 140 7.06 5.48 -2.73
N LEU A 141 7.94 4.49 -2.52
CA LEU A 141 9.31 4.73 -2.10
C LEU A 141 10.06 5.57 -3.12
N ALA A 142 9.91 5.31 -4.42
CA ALA A 142 10.53 6.09 -5.48
C ALA A 142 10.11 7.56 -5.48
N ASN A 143 8.88 7.86 -5.03
CA ASN A 143 8.35 9.21 -4.89
C ASN A 143 8.57 9.83 -3.50
N SER A 144 9.14 9.07 -2.56
CA SER A 144 9.42 9.52 -1.20
C SER A 144 10.79 10.18 -1.08
N PRO A 145 10.98 11.16 -0.16
CA PRO A 145 12.27 11.82 0.04
C PRO A 145 13.38 10.84 0.39
N GLY A 146 14.35 10.68 -0.52
CA GLY A 146 15.51 9.79 -0.34
C GLY A 146 15.21 8.30 -0.59
N GLY A 147 14.08 7.98 -1.24
CA GLY A 147 13.75 6.59 -1.56
C GLY A 147 13.35 5.75 -0.35
N ARG A 148 12.90 6.38 0.74
CA ARG A 148 12.73 5.74 2.05
C ARG A 148 11.40 6.11 2.72
N ALA A 149 10.80 5.13 3.39
CA ALA A 149 9.60 5.33 4.20
C ALA A 149 9.56 4.34 5.38
N ASP A 150 8.83 4.70 6.43
CA ASP A 150 8.57 3.78 7.54
C ASP A 150 7.50 2.75 7.17
N LEU A 151 7.60 1.58 7.81
CA LEU A 151 6.70 0.45 7.58
C LEU A 151 5.22 0.80 7.80
N TYR A 152 4.91 1.62 8.81
CA TYR A 152 3.52 1.99 9.12
C TYR A 152 2.92 2.89 8.04
N ARG A 153 3.68 3.84 7.51
CA ARG A 153 3.25 4.63 6.34
C ARG A 153 3.06 3.77 5.10
N LEU A 154 3.98 2.83 4.86
CA LEU A 154 3.88 1.91 3.73
C LEU A 154 2.64 1.02 3.85
N SER A 155 2.37 0.47 5.03
CA SER A 155 1.23 -0.42 5.26
C SER A 155 -0.10 0.33 5.19
N ALA A 156 -0.17 1.53 5.76
CA ALA A 156 -1.36 2.39 5.73
C ALA A 156 -1.73 2.78 4.29
N LEU A 157 -0.75 3.05 3.44
CA LEU A 157 -0.98 3.45 2.05
C LEU A 157 -1.62 2.34 1.21
N VAL A 158 -1.23 1.09 1.47
CA VAL A 158 -1.74 -0.07 0.74
C VAL A 158 -2.88 -0.79 1.46
N GLY A 159 -3.39 -0.24 2.57
CA GLY A 159 -4.50 -0.82 3.33
C GLY A 159 -4.18 -2.15 4.05
N LEU A 160 -2.90 -2.45 4.32
CA LEU A 160 -2.47 -3.68 4.97
C LEU A 160 -2.06 -3.46 6.43
N SER A 161 -2.06 -4.56 7.20
CA SER A 161 -1.40 -4.55 8.50
C SER A 161 0.12 -4.38 8.33
N PRO A 162 0.82 -3.72 9.29
CA PRO A 162 2.27 -3.59 9.27
C PRO A 162 2.99 -4.93 9.13
N GLU A 163 2.48 -6.00 9.75
CA GLU A 163 3.09 -7.33 9.72
C GLU A 163 3.00 -7.97 8.32
N ARG A 164 1.85 -7.84 7.65
CA ARG A 164 1.69 -8.34 6.27
C ARG A 164 2.58 -7.59 5.30
N MET A 165 2.60 -6.25 5.41
CA MET A 165 3.47 -5.42 4.58
C MET A 165 4.94 -5.78 4.81
N LYS A 166 5.35 -5.96 6.07
CA LYS A 166 6.70 -6.40 6.43
C LYS A 166 7.05 -7.74 5.79
N SER A 167 6.14 -8.71 5.82
CA SER A 167 6.34 -10.04 5.22
C SER A 167 6.66 -9.92 3.72
N TYR A 168 5.87 -9.15 2.98
CA TYR A 168 6.09 -8.95 1.54
C TYR A 168 7.40 -8.21 1.26
N LEU A 169 7.74 -7.17 2.02
CA LEU A 169 8.98 -6.40 1.81
C LEU A 169 10.23 -7.19 2.22
N ASP A 170 10.17 -7.95 3.32
CA ASP A 170 11.30 -8.74 3.82
C ASP A 170 11.68 -9.85 2.82
N ALA A 171 10.71 -10.41 2.09
CA ALA A 171 10.94 -11.39 1.03
C ALA A 171 11.86 -10.86 -0.10
N TYR A 172 11.83 -9.55 -0.35
CA TYR A 172 12.67 -8.87 -1.36
C TYR A 172 13.74 -7.97 -0.75
N SER A 173 14.05 -8.16 0.54
CA SER A 173 15.12 -7.45 1.25
C SER A 173 16.43 -8.26 1.37
N ARG A 174 16.39 -9.53 0.96
CA ARG A 174 17.48 -10.50 1.04
C ARG A 174 17.85 -11.01 -0.38
N PRO A 175 19.05 -11.59 -0.57
CA PRO A 175 19.41 -12.26 -1.83
C PRO A 175 18.39 -13.35 -2.21
N PRO A 176 18.21 -13.67 -3.50
CA PRO A 176 19.03 -13.26 -4.66
C PRO A 176 18.66 -11.89 -5.25
N MET A 177 17.49 -11.33 -4.93
CA MET A 177 17.03 -10.04 -5.49
C MET A 177 16.70 -9.06 -4.36
N ARG A 178 17.63 -8.13 -4.09
CA ARG A 178 17.49 -7.11 -3.05
C ARG A 178 16.85 -5.85 -3.62
N ILE A 179 15.52 -5.84 -3.70
CA ILE A 179 14.76 -4.65 -4.11
C ILE A 179 14.80 -3.58 -3.00
N PHE A 180 14.77 -4.03 -1.74
CA PHE A 180 14.70 -3.15 -0.58
C PHE A 180 15.86 -3.36 0.38
N LYS A 181 16.23 -2.28 1.07
CA LYS A 181 17.09 -2.30 2.25
C LYS A 181 16.25 -1.99 3.48
N ARG A 182 16.14 -2.97 4.38
CA ARG A 182 15.56 -2.76 5.70
C ARG A 182 16.56 -2.05 6.61
N GLN A 183 16.10 -1.00 7.29
CA GLN A 183 16.86 -0.24 8.27
C GLN A 183 16.03 -0.07 9.54
N SER A 184 16.58 -0.43 10.69
CA SER A 184 15.99 -0.08 11.98
C SER A 184 16.63 1.20 12.49
N SER A 185 15.80 2.13 12.98
CA SER A 185 16.31 3.29 13.72
C SER A 185 16.54 2.88 15.17
N PRO A 186 17.77 2.96 15.70
CA PRO A 186 18.05 2.62 17.09
C PRO A 186 17.35 3.58 18.08
N LEU A 187 17.19 4.85 17.70
CA LEU A 187 16.50 5.85 18.54
C LEU A 187 14.99 5.63 18.61
N THR A 188 14.33 5.38 17.47
CA THR A 188 12.86 5.38 17.40
C THR A 188 12.25 3.98 17.40
N ARG A 189 13.08 2.94 17.32
CA ARG A 189 12.69 1.52 17.10
C ARG A 189 11.79 1.29 15.88
N LYS A 190 11.65 2.30 15.01
CA LYS A 190 10.87 2.21 13.77
C LYS A 190 11.66 1.46 12.71
N THR A 191 10.95 0.62 11.96
CA THR A 191 11.49 -0.07 10.78
C THR A 191 11.22 0.78 9.55
N PHE A 192 12.29 1.05 8.80
CA PHE A 192 12.27 1.77 7.53
C PHE A 192 12.67 0.82 6.40
N TYR A 193 12.09 1.04 5.23
CA TYR A 193 12.51 0.40 3.99
C TYR A 193 13.02 1.49 3.05
N LYS A 194 14.14 1.19 2.39
CA LYS A 194 14.75 2.04 1.37
C LYS A 194 14.85 1.27 0.06
N LEU A 195 14.61 1.93 -1.06
CA LEU A 195 14.80 1.35 -2.39
C LEU A 195 16.30 1.15 -2.69
N GLU A 196 16.67 -0.07 -3.08
CA GLU A 196 18.01 -0.45 -3.57
C GLU A 196 18.11 -0.27 -5.10
N LYS A 197 19.29 -0.51 -5.68
CA LYS A 197 19.57 -0.32 -7.11
C LYS A 197 18.59 -1.10 -8.00
N GLU A 198 18.30 -2.35 -7.62
CA GLU A 198 17.37 -3.23 -8.31
C GLU A 198 15.94 -2.66 -8.29
N GLY A 199 15.50 -2.15 -7.13
CA GLY A 199 14.20 -1.49 -7.01
C GLY A 199 14.07 -0.24 -7.86
N TRP A 200 15.14 0.58 -7.95
CA TRP A 200 15.16 1.74 -8.84
C TRP A 200 15.09 1.32 -10.31
N GLY A 201 15.79 0.24 -10.66
CA GLY A 201 15.72 -0.36 -11.99
C GLY A 201 14.30 -0.79 -12.38
N ILE A 202 13.54 -1.36 -11.45
CA ILE A 202 12.13 -1.70 -11.65
C ILE A 202 11.30 -0.43 -11.83
N TYR A 203 11.47 0.56 -10.95
CA TYR A 203 10.73 1.83 -11.01
C TYR A 203 10.88 2.54 -12.36
N TYR A 204 12.10 2.66 -12.89
CA TYR A 204 12.35 3.35 -14.16
C TYR A 204 11.74 2.65 -15.39
N ARG A 205 11.38 1.37 -15.25
CA ARG A 205 10.71 0.59 -16.29
C ARG A 205 9.18 0.65 -16.17
N THR A 206 8.64 1.28 -15.13
CA THR A 206 7.19 1.40 -14.93
C THR A 206 6.57 2.41 -15.88
N HIS A 207 5.33 2.14 -16.31
CA HIS A 207 4.60 3.04 -17.20
C HIS A 207 4.37 4.43 -16.57
N GLN A 208 4.13 4.51 -15.26
CA GLN A 208 3.98 5.80 -14.57
C GLN A 208 5.25 6.65 -14.68
N TYR A 209 6.44 6.05 -14.54
CA TYR A 209 7.68 6.79 -14.73
C TYR A 209 7.88 7.24 -16.18
N GLN A 210 7.51 6.43 -17.17
CA GLN A 210 7.61 6.81 -18.58
C GLN A 210 6.67 7.98 -18.92
N GLN A 211 5.42 7.96 -18.43
CA GLN A 211 4.49 9.09 -18.57
C GLN A 211 5.02 10.36 -17.89
N LEU A 212 5.57 10.24 -16.67
CA LEU A 212 6.19 11.36 -15.95
C LEU A 212 7.48 11.89 -16.61
N LYS A 213 8.19 11.03 -17.36
CA LYS A 213 9.42 11.39 -18.09
C LYS A 213 9.09 12.17 -19.37
N GLU A 214 7.96 11.88 -20.00
CA GLU A 214 7.53 12.53 -21.25
C GLU A 214 6.95 13.93 -21.00
N ASP A 215 6.37 14.22 -19.83
CA ASP A 215 5.84 15.55 -19.50
C ASP A 215 6.88 16.49 -18.82
N PRO A 216 7.30 17.60 -19.46
CA PRO A 216 8.24 18.56 -18.88
C PRO A 216 7.69 19.29 -17.64
N ILE A 217 6.37 19.47 -17.54
CA ILE A 217 5.72 20.19 -16.43
C ILE A 217 5.81 19.37 -15.14
N SER A 218 5.62 18.06 -15.25
CA SER A 218 5.72 17.13 -14.14
C SER A 218 7.13 17.07 -13.55
N LYS A 219 8.18 17.13 -14.38
CA LYS A 219 9.58 17.25 -13.91
C LYS A 219 9.82 18.52 -13.10
N PHE A 220 9.25 19.63 -13.53
CA PHE A 220 9.34 20.91 -12.82
C PHE A 220 8.63 20.83 -11.47
N LYS A 221 7.40 20.30 -11.42
CA LYS A 221 6.64 20.14 -10.17
C LYS A 221 7.36 19.26 -9.15
N ILE A 222 7.97 18.15 -9.58
CA ILE A 222 8.74 17.27 -8.69
C ILE A 222 9.99 17.97 -8.16
N LYS A 223 10.76 18.65 -9.02
CA LYS A 223 11.93 19.44 -8.60
C LYS A 223 11.53 20.54 -7.61
N LEU A 224 10.43 21.25 -7.88
CA LEU A 224 9.91 22.30 -7.02
C LEU A 224 9.47 21.73 -5.66
N ARG A 225 8.77 20.60 -5.64
CA ARG A 225 8.30 19.94 -4.40
C ARG A 225 9.48 19.47 -3.52
N ILE A 226 10.52 18.90 -4.12
CA ILE A 226 11.75 18.50 -3.41
C ILE A 226 12.46 19.74 -2.82
N LYS A 227 12.56 20.83 -3.60
CA LYS A 227 13.17 22.09 -3.16
C LYS A 227 12.37 22.75 -2.02
N LEU A 228 11.06 22.81 -2.13
CA LEU A 228 10.15 23.35 -1.11
C LEU A 228 10.17 22.53 0.18
N TRP A 229 10.24 21.19 0.09
CA TRP A 229 10.35 20.33 1.26
C TRP A 229 11.68 20.54 2.01
N ARG A 230 12.78 20.77 1.28
CA ARG A 230 14.09 21.11 1.87
C ARG A 230 14.05 22.45 2.61
N ILE A 231 13.31 23.44 2.08
CA ILE A 231 13.09 24.74 2.72
C ILE A 231 12.21 24.62 3.97
N LYS A 232 11.11 23.84 3.92
CA LYS A 232 10.25 23.59 5.09
C LYS A 232 11.03 22.96 6.24
N ARG A 233 11.86 21.96 5.94
CA ARG A 233 12.74 21.32 6.94
C ARG A 233 13.81 22.26 7.51
N LEU A 234 14.41 23.11 6.69
CA LEU A 234 15.37 24.13 7.16
C LEU A 234 14.70 25.14 8.10
N ARG A 235 13.47 25.57 7.78
CA ARG A 235 12.67 26.46 8.64
C ARG A 235 12.39 25.82 9.99
N GLU A 236 11.93 24.56 10.02
CA GLU A 236 11.68 23.81 11.26
C GLU A 236 12.95 23.69 12.14
N THR A 237 14.13 23.53 11.54
CA THR A 237 15.40 23.46 12.29
C THR A 237 15.94 24.82 12.76
N LEU A 238 15.55 25.92 12.11
CA LEU A 238 16.04 27.27 12.40
C LEU A 238 15.15 28.06 13.39
N LEU A 239 13.88 27.65 13.58
CA LEU A 239 12.96 28.31 14.51
C LEU A 239 13.42 28.21 15.97
N LEU A 240 13.98 27.05 16.37
CA LEU A 240 14.45 26.81 17.73
C LEU A 240 15.65 27.70 18.13
N PRO A 241 16.75 27.76 17.34
CA PRO A 241 17.85 28.67 17.65
C PRO A 241 17.45 30.16 17.52
N ALA A 242 16.52 30.51 16.61
CA ALA A 242 16.02 31.88 16.51
C ALA A 242 15.25 32.32 17.78
N PHE A 243 14.50 31.41 18.40
CA PHE A 243 13.81 31.66 19.68
C PHE A 243 14.80 31.86 20.85
N PHE A 244 15.86 31.05 20.94
CA PHE A 244 16.88 31.25 21.97
C PHE A 244 17.73 32.51 21.74
N ALA A 245 18.02 32.84 20.48
CA ALA A 245 18.71 34.08 20.13
C ALA A 245 17.89 35.31 20.51
N SER A 246 16.57 35.30 20.29
CA SER A 246 15.70 36.42 20.69
C SER A 246 15.65 36.56 22.22
N LEU A 247 15.55 35.45 22.97
CA LEU A 247 15.63 35.46 24.44
C LEU A 247 16.95 36.02 24.96
N ALA A 248 18.09 35.63 24.35
CA ALA A 248 19.40 36.12 24.73
C ALA A 248 19.56 37.63 24.46
N ILE A 249 19.07 38.10 23.30
CA ILE A 249 19.02 39.54 22.98
C ILE A 249 18.13 40.28 23.98
N GLY A 250 16.96 39.74 24.32
CA GLY A 250 16.06 40.30 25.32
C GLY A 250 16.72 40.43 26.71
N TYR A 251 17.44 39.40 27.16
CA TYR A 251 18.18 39.40 28.42
C TYR A 251 19.30 40.46 28.44
N LEU A 252 20.11 40.53 27.38
CA LEU A 252 21.17 41.53 27.25
C LEU A 252 20.61 42.96 27.21
N ALA A 253 19.44 43.12 26.60
CA ALA A 253 18.81 44.42 26.41
C ALA A 253 18.08 44.95 27.67
N LEU A 254 17.82 44.09 28.67
CA LEU A 254 17.32 44.49 30.00
C LEU A 254 18.43 45.10 30.88
N ASN A 255 19.71 44.82 30.59
CA ASN A 255 20.86 45.38 31.31
C ASN A 255 21.27 46.79 30.82
N ILE A 256 20.63 47.31 29.77
CA ILE A 256 20.90 48.62 29.20
C ILE A 256 19.73 49.54 29.54
N SER A 257 20.01 50.75 30.02
CA SER A 257 19.08 51.72 30.61
C SER A 257 17.92 52.23 29.72
N SER A 258 17.74 51.66 28.53
CA SER A 258 16.68 51.98 27.55
C SER A 258 15.58 50.91 27.51
N THR A 259 15.18 50.42 28.69
CA THR A 259 14.29 49.27 28.94
C THR A 259 12.97 49.26 28.15
N LYS A 260 12.45 50.41 27.73
CA LYS A 260 11.19 50.50 26.96
C LYS A 260 11.34 50.16 25.48
N ILE A 261 12.40 50.62 24.84
CA ILE A 261 12.62 50.38 23.39
C ILE A 261 13.00 48.92 23.17
N THR A 262 13.86 48.39 24.04
CA THR A 262 14.33 47.00 23.98
C THR A 262 13.21 46.00 24.25
N PHE A 263 12.33 46.27 25.21
CA PHE A 263 11.14 45.45 25.45
C PHE A 263 10.17 45.45 24.24
N THR A 264 10.00 46.60 23.59
CA THR A 264 9.09 46.72 22.43
C THR A 264 9.61 45.94 21.21
N VAL A 265 10.92 46.00 20.95
CA VAL A 265 11.57 45.22 19.87
C VAL A 265 11.54 43.72 20.17
N PHE A 266 11.76 43.33 21.44
CA PHE A 266 11.68 41.94 21.85
C PHE A 266 10.25 41.38 21.71
N PHE A 267 9.25 42.13 22.18
CA PHE A 267 7.85 41.70 22.13
C PHE A 267 7.34 41.59 20.69
N THR A 268 7.72 42.51 19.80
CA THR A 268 7.36 42.45 18.38
C THR A 268 8.02 41.27 17.66
N LEU A 269 9.29 40.95 17.97
CA LEU A 269 9.96 39.75 17.46
C LEU A 269 9.33 38.45 17.99
N LEU A 270 8.87 38.43 19.23
CA LEU A 270 8.21 37.27 19.81
C LEU A 270 6.80 37.07 19.21
N LEU A 271 6.04 38.15 19.04
CA LEU A 271 4.70 38.13 18.46
C LEU A 271 4.75 37.69 16.98
N THR A 272 5.71 38.19 16.20
CA THR A 272 5.88 37.79 14.80
C THR A 272 6.25 36.31 14.68
N ASN A 273 7.12 35.79 15.54
CA ASN A 273 7.42 34.36 15.59
C ASN A 273 6.22 33.50 16.00
N LEU A 274 5.41 33.96 16.96
CA LEU A 274 4.20 33.27 17.41
C LEU A 274 3.13 33.22 16.32
N VAL A 275 2.90 34.34 15.63
CA VAL A 275 1.96 34.43 14.50
C VAL A 275 2.43 33.55 13.33
N LEU A 276 3.73 33.53 13.04
CA LEU A 276 4.31 32.65 12.02
C LEU A 276 4.23 31.16 12.38
N ALA A 277 4.17 30.82 13.66
CA ALA A 277 3.95 29.45 14.15
C ALA A 277 2.48 29.04 14.06
N LEU A 278 1.54 29.95 14.37
CA LEU A 278 0.08 29.69 14.34
C LEU A 278 -0.51 29.63 12.93
N ILE A 279 0.06 30.36 11.96
CA ILE A 279 -0.40 30.36 10.56
C ILE A 279 0.18 29.16 9.76
N SER A 280 1.06 28.37 10.37
CA SER A 280 1.63 27.18 9.72
C SER A 280 0.74 25.93 9.96
N PRO A 281 0.17 25.30 8.92
CA PRO A 281 -0.51 24.01 9.05
C PRO A 281 0.44 22.84 9.31
#